data_AF-A0A485K973-F1
#
_entry.id   AF-A0A485K973-F1
#
_cell.length_a   1.000
_cell.length_b   1.000
_cell.length_c   1.000
_cell.angle_alpha   90.00
_cell.angle_beta   90.00
_cell.angle_gamma   90.00
#
_symmetry.space_group_name_H-M   'P 1'
#
loop_
_entity.id
_entity.type
_entity.pdbx_description
1 polymer ?
#
loop_
_entity_poly.entity_id
_entity_poly.type
_entity_poly.pdbx_seq_one_letter_code
_entity_poly.pdbx_strand_id
1 'polypeptide(L)'
;MWKDVFPPRQRIYSNASESALDQLADLQTLVNRLERKVKEIEWQVTVHSATPTVPRADLVESKDSIAQMVGSLDKIQFNGIDGVITAQLKTGKESVRDQRKALNKHCEGLRATMMTLHQQLTAHVAAFT
;
A
#
# COMPACT_ATOMS: atom_id res chain seq x y z
N MET A 1 8.32 -10.88 4.01
CA MET A 1 7.61 -10.66 5.29
C MET A 1 8.32 -9.52 6.01
N TRP A 2 7.76 -8.31 5.96
CA TRP A 2 8.32 -7.18 6.70
C TRP A 2 8.18 -7.45 8.20
N LYS A 3 9.31 -7.52 8.89
CA LYS A 3 9.37 -7.66 10.34
C LYS A 3 9.16 -6.30 10.99
N ASP A 4 8.42 -6.31 12.09
CA ASP A 4 8.03 -5.18 12.92
C ASP A 4 9.11 -4.08 12.97
N VAL A 5 8.81 -2.94 12.32
CA VAL A 5 9.67 -1.74 12.29
C VAL A 5 9.40 -0.86 13.53
N PHE A 6 8.63 -1.35 14.51
CA PHE A 6 8.16 -0.56 15.63
C PHE A 6 8.92 -0.91 16.91
N PRO A 7 9.79 -0.02 17.42
CA PRO A 7 10.30 -0.18 18.79
C PRO A 7 9.15 -0.07 19.80
N PRO A 8 9.22 -0.77 20.95
CA PRO A 8 8.18 -0.73 21.97
C PRO A 8 7.94 0.71 22.46
N ARG A 9 6.66 1.07 22.63
CA ARG A 9 6.20 2.41 23.04
C ARG A 9 6.95 2.86 24.31
N GLN A 10 7.79 3.88 24.19
CA GLN A 10 8.40 4.52 25.35
C GLN A 10 7.37 5.47 25.97
N ARG A 11 7.15 5.37 27.30
CA ARG A 11 6.21 6.20 28.13
C ARG A 11 6.51 7.72 28.14
N ILE A 12 7.24 8.23 27.14
CA ILE A 12 7.87 9.56 27.09
C ILE A 12 7.20 10.45 26.03
N TYR A 13 6.18 9.95 25.31
CA TYR A 13 5.53 10.70 24.24
C TYR A 13 4.32 11.49 24.73
N SER A 14 4.17 12.72 24.24
CA SER A 14 2.96 13.51 24.44
C SER A 14 1.75 12.86 23.75
N ASN A 15 0.54 13.09 24.26
CA ASN A 15 -0.72 12.58 23.68
C ASN A 15 -0.85 12.88 22.17
N ALA A 16 -0.34 14.03 21.71
CA ALA A 16 -0.34 14.40 20.29
C ALA A 16 0.59 13.50 19.45
N SER A 17 1.73 13.11 20.01
CA SER A 17 2.67 12.20 19.35
C SER A 17 2.12 10.78 19.35
N GLU A 18 1.50 10.33 20.45
CA GLU A 18 0.84 9.03 20.49
C GLU A 18 -0.30 8.94 19.48
N SER A 19 -1.16 9.97 19.40
CA SER A 19 -2.24 10.01 18.40
C SER A 19 -1.71 9.97 16.96
N ALA A 20 -0.60 10.66 16.67
CA ALA A 20 0.02 10.61 15.34
C ALA A 20 0.61 9.22 15.03
N LEU A 21 1.20 8.55 16.01
CA LEU A 21 1.71 7.18 15.88
C LEU A 21 0.58 6.17 15.68
N ASP A 22 -0.53 6.31 16.40
CA ASP A 22 -1.71 5.45 16.24
C ASP A 22 -2.32 5.62 14.83
N GLN A 23 -2.45 6.87 14.35
CA GLN A 23 -2.90 7.13 12.97
C GLN A 23 -1.97 6.48 11.93
N LEU A 24 -0.65 6.55 12.11
CA LEU A 24 0.30 5.90 11.21
C LEU A 24 0.20 4.37 11.27
N ALA A 25 -0.07 3.78 12.44
CA ALA A 25 -0.27 2.35 12.59
C ALA A 25 -1.57 1.87 11.90
N ASP A 26 -2.65 2.65 11.99
CA ASP A 26 -3.90 2.38 11.28
C ASP A 26 -3.70 2.45 9.76
N LEU A 27 -3.00 3.49 9.27
CA LEU A 27 -2.65 3.64 7.86
C LEU A 27 -1.76 2.47 7.38
N GLN A 28 -0.79 2.04 8.17
CA GLN A 28 0.01 0.86 7.86
C GLN A 28 -0.85 -0.40 7.73
N THR A 29 -1.85 -0.58 8.60
CA THR A 29 -2.78 -1.72 8.52
C THR A 29 -3.59 -1.69 7.23
N LEU A 30 -4.04 -0.51 6.81
CA LEU A 30 -4.75 -0.32 5.53
C LEU A 30 -3.85 -0.63 4.33
N VAL A 31 -2.61 -0.14 4.33
CA VAL A 31 -1.63 -0.43 3.27
C VAL A 31 -1.32 -1.93 3.22
N ASN A 32 -1.13 -2.59 4.36
CA ASN A 32 -0.90 -4.05 4.41
C ASN A 32 -2.12 -4.84 3.90
N ARG A 33 -3.34 -4.33 4.09
CA ARG A 33 -4.55 -4.95 3.53
C ARG A 33 -4.60 -4.79 2.01
N LEU A 34 -4.22 -3.63 1.48
CA LEU A 34 -4.09 -3.42 0.03
C LEU A 34 -3.00 -4.31 -0.56
N GLU A 35 -1.83 -4.38 0.07
CA GLU A 35 -0.73 -5.24 -0.37
C GLU A 35 -1.15 -6.70 -0.47
N ARG A 36 -1.89 -7.22 0.52
CA ARG A 36 -2.42 -8.59 0.46
C ARG A 36 -3.35 -8.81 -0.73
N LYS A 37 -4.23 -7.85 -1.02
CA LYS A 37 -5.12 -7.92 -2.20
C LYS A 37 -4.34 -7.88 -3.51
N VAL A 38 -3.30 -7.05 -3.61
CA VAL A 38 -2.43 -7.01 -4.79
C VAL A 38 -1.73 -8.34 -5.00
N LYS A 39 -1.19 -8.94 -3.94
CA LYS A 39 -0.54 -10.26 -4.02
C LYS A 39 -1.50 -11.37 -4.41
N GLU A 40 -2.75 -11.29 -3.98
CA GLU A 40 -3.79 -12.23 -4.40
C GLU A 40 -4.02 -12.12 -5.91
N ILE A 41 -4.18 -10.90 -6.45
CA ILE A 41 -4.35 -10.70 -7.89
C ILE A 41 -3.08 -11.10 -8.64
N GLU A 42 -1.89 -10.75 -8.16
CA GLU A 42 -0.61 -11.15 -8.75
C GLU A 42 -0.48 -12.67 -8.82
N TRP A 43 -0.86 -13.37 -7.75
CA TRP A 43 -0.87 -14.84 -7.72
C TRP A 43 -1.88 -15.40 -8.70
N GLN A 44 -3.13 -14.89 -8.70
CA GLN A 44 -4.15 -15.30 -9.66
C GLN A 44 -3.65 -15.10 -11.08
N VAL A 45 -3.11 -13.93 -11.43
CA VAL A 45 -2.56 -13.63 -12.75
C VAL A 45 -1.37 -14.52 -13.08
N THR A 46 -0.48 -14.84 -12.15
CA THR A 46 0.68 -15.71 -12.41
C THR A 46 0.24 -17.16 -12.66
N VAL A 47 -0.68 -17.68 -11.85
CA VAL A 47 -1.27 -19.02 -12.02
C VAL A 47 -2.07 -19.10 -13.32
N HIS A 48 -2.83 -18.05 -13.60
CA HIS A 48 -3.63 -17.89 -14.81
C HIS A 48 -2.76 -17.74 -16.06
N SER A 49 -1.69 -16.95 -16.04
CA SER A 49 -0.74 -16.85 -17.16
C SER A 49 0.01 -18.16 -17.43
N ALA A 50 0.08 -19.06 -16.44
CA ALA A 50 0.60 -20.42 -16.63
C ALA A 50 -0.45 -21.39 -17.23
N THR A 51 -1.72 -20.98 -17.39
CA THR A 51 -2.82 -21.80 -17.92
C THR A 51 -3.54 -21.09 -19.09
N PRO A 52 -3.53 -21.62 -20.32
CA PRO A 52 -4.06 -20.96 -21.52
C PRO A 52 -5.61 -20.81 -21.56
N THR A 53 -6.32 -21.06 -20.46
CA THR A 53 -7.79 -21.16 -20.40
C THR A 53 -8.47 -20.02 -19.65
N VAL A 54 -7.73 -18.98 -19.26
CA VAL A 54 -8.30 -17.93 -18.40
C VAL A 54 -9.20 -17.00 -19.23
N PRO A 55 -10.46 -16.83 -18.82
CA PRO A 55 -11.38 -15.93 -19.51
C PRO A 55 -10.85 -14.50 -19.56
N ARG A 56 -10.98 -13.86 -20.73
CA ARG A 56 -10.64 -12.43 -20.90
C ARG A 56 -11.38 -11.54 -19.89
N ALA A 57 -12.59 -11.90 -19.49
CA ALA A 57 -13.38 -11.16 -18.49
C ALA A 57 -12.65 -11.06 -17.15
N ASP A 58 -12.08 -12.17 -16.66
CA ASP A 58 -11.38 -12.23 -15.38
C ASP A 58 -10.08 -11.40 -15.41
N LEU A 59 -9.39 -11.38 -16.55
CA LEU A 59 -8.22 -10.52 -16.77
C LEU A 59 -8.58 -9.03 -16.75
N VAL A 60 -9.72 -8.66 -17.34
CA VAL A 60 -10.23 -7.28 -17.33
C VAL A 60 -10.64 -6.87 -15.91
N GLU A 61 -11.35 -7.73 -15.18
CA GLU A 61 -11.74 -7.48 -13.79
C GLU A 61 -10.52 -7.30 -12.88
N SER A 62 -9.50 -8.16 -13.05
CA SER A 62 -8.23 -8.05 -12.34
C SER A 62 -7.52 -6.73 -12.63
N LYS A 63 -7.50 -6.32 -13.91
CA LYS A 63 -6.89 -5.06 -14.36
C LYS A 63 -7.59 -3.86 -13.73
N ASP A 64 -8.91 -3.81 -13.79
CA ASP A 64 -9.70 -2.70 -13.23
C ASP A 64 -9.60 -2.66 -11.69
N SER A 65 -9.56 -3.83 -11.04
CA SER A 65 -9.33 -3.94 -9.60
C SER A 65 -7.97 -3.37 -9.19
N ILE A 66 -6.91 -3.64 -9.94
CA ILE A 66 -5.59 -3.04 -9.70
C ILE A 66 -5.64 -1.52 -9.84
N ALA A 67 -6.28 -1.00 -10.89
CA ALA A 67 -6.42 0.44 -11.09
C ALA A 67 -7.16 1.12 -9.92
N GLN A 68 -8.24 0.51 -9.41
CA GLN A 68 -8.95 1.00 -8.23
C GLN A 68 -8.08 0.98 -6.96
N MET A 69 -7.24 -0.04 -6.80
CA MET A 69 -6.32 -0.13 -5.66
C MET A 69 -5.20 0.92 -5.72
N VAL A 70 -4.70 1.26 -6.91
CA VAL A 70 -3.77 2.39 -7.09
C VAL A 70 -4.42 3.69 -6.59
N GLY A 71 -5.64 4.00 -7.06
CA GLY A 71 -6.36 5.19 -6.61
C GLY A 71 -6.68 5.18 -5.11
N SER A 72 -6.89 4.00 -4.52
CA SER A 72 -7.08 3.85 -3.07
C SER A 72 -5.79 4.13 -2.29
N LEU A 73 -4.65 3.64 -2.79
CA LEU A 73 -3.33 3.89 -2.22
C LEU A 73 -2.97 5.38 -2.29
N ASP A 74 -3.27 6.05 -3.41
CA ASP A 74 -3.05 7.49 -3.58
C ASP A 74 -3.82 8.31 -2.54
N LYS A 75 -5.08 7.94 -2.27
CA LYS A 75 -5.90 8.58 -1.23
C LYS A 75 -5.32 8.37 0.18
N ILE A 76 -4.78 7.18 0.47
CA ILE A 76 -4.14 6.88 1.76
C ILE A 76 -2.88 7.74 1.95
N GLN A 77 -2.05 7.88 0.92
CA GLN A 77 -0.86 8.72 1.00
C GLN A 77 -1.24 10.20 1.18
N PHE A 78 -2.11 10.72 0.30
CA PHE A 78 -2.44 12.13 0.28
C PHE A 78 -3.22 12.60 1.53
N ASN A 79 -4.31 11.90 1.87
CA ASN A 79 -5.16 12.32 2.99
C ASN A 79 -4.65 11.84 4.35
N GLY A 80 -3.94 10.70 4.37
CA GLY A 80 -3.46 10.09 5.60
C GLY A 80 -2.03 10.50 5.90
N ILE A 81 -1.08 9.93 5.15
CA ILE A 81 0.34 9.99 5.48
C ILE A 81 0.87 11.42 5.40
N ASP A 82 0.60 12.13 4.31
CA ASP A 82 1.06 13.51 4.11
C ASP A 82 0.32 14.49 5.04
N GLY A 83 -0.89 14.13 5.46
CA GLY A 83 -1.69 14.86 6.44
C GLY A 83 -1.15 14.81 7.88
N VAL A 84 -0.23 13.90 8.21
CA VAL A 84 0.36 13.83 9.56
C VAL A 84 1.31 15.01 9.81
N ILE A 85 0.82 16.01 10.54
CA ILE A 85 1.56 17.22 10.92
C ILE A 85 2.48 16.93 12.10
N THR A 86 3.79 16.98 11.86
CA THR A 86 4.83 16.75 12.90
C THR A 86 5.43 18.03 13.46
N ALA A 87 5.06 19.20 12.93
CA ALA A 87 5.65 20.49 13.30
C ALA A 87 5.44 20.84 14.78
N GLN A 88 4.27 20.53 15.32
CA GLN A 88 3.84 20.84 16.69
C GLN A 88 4.25 19.80 17.74
N LEU A 89 4.88 18.69 17.33
CA LEU A 89 5.27 17.62 18.25
C LEU A 89 6.54 18.02 19.02
N LYS A 90 6.44 18.07 20.35
CA LYS A 90 7.57 18.39 21.25
C LYS A 90 8.45 17.19 21.57
N THR A 91 7.88 15.98 21.53
CA THR A 91 8.55 14.70 21.85
C THR A 91 8.19 13.66 20.79
N GLY A 92 9.07 12.69 20.47
CA GLY A 92 8.73 11.61 19.53
C GLY A 92 8.56 12.05 18.07
N LYS A 93 8.88 13.31 17.75
CA LYS A 93 8.81 13.89 16.41
C LYS A 93 9.63 13.10 15.39
N GLU A 94 10.84 12.68 15.78
CA GLU A 94 11.70 11.86 14.91
C GLU A 94 11.05 10.50 14.61
N SER A 95 10.52 9.82 15.63
CA SER A 95 9.82 8.54 15.45
C SER A 95 8.63 8.66 14.50
N VAL A 96 7.79 9.69 14.64
CA VAL A 96 6.67 9.95 13.73
C VAL A 96 7.16 10.26 12.30
N ARG A 97 8.23 11.06 12.14
CA ARG A 97 8.80 11.35 10.82
C ARG A 97 9.38 10.11 10.15
N ASP A 98 10.06 9.27 10.91
CA ASP A 98 10.67 8.03 10.41
C ASP A 98 9.59 7.04 9.99
N GLN A 99 8.55 6.84 10.81
CA GLN A 99 7.41 5.99 10.45
C GLN A 99 6.67 6.53 9.23
N ARG A 100 6.42 7.84 9.15
CA ARG A 100 5.81 8.47 7.98
C ARG A 100 6.63 8.24 6.72
N LYS A 101 7.96 8.40 6.80
CA LYS A 101 8.89 8.18 5.69
C LYS A 101 8.92 6.71 5.28
N ALA A 102 8.96 5.79 6.24
CA ALA A 102 8.94 4.35 5.98
C ALA A 102 7.63 3.93 5.29
N LEU A 103 6.49 4.43 5.77
CA LEU A 103 5.18 4.15 5.19
C LEU A 103 5.02 4.76 3.79
N ASN A 104 5.53 5.97 3.54
CA ASN A 104 5.54 6.55 2.20
C ASN A 104 6.40 5.72 1.23
N LYS A 105 7.59 5.30 1.66
CA LYS A 105 8.43 4.41 0.85
C LYS A 105 7.75 3.07 0.58
N HIS A 106 7.00 2.53 1.55
CA HIS A 106 6.20 1.33 1.35
C HIS A 106 5.14 1.53 0.26
N CYS A 107 4.39 2.63 0.35
CA CYS A 107 3.36 2.95 -0.62
C CYS A 107 3.94 3.19 -2.02
N GLU A 108 5.09 3.85 -2.14
CA GLU A 108 5.79 4.01 -3.43
C GLU A 108 6.17 2.65 -4.04
N GLY A 109 6.73 1.75 -3.24
CA GLY A 109 7.06 0.38 -3.69
C GLY A 109 5.82 -0.39 -4.12
N LEU A 110 4.75 -0.35 -3.32
CA LEU A 110 3.49 -1.01 -3.63
C LEU A 110 2.84 -0.44 -4.89
N ARG A 111 2.88 0.89 -5.08
CA ARG A 111 2.39 1.55 -6.30
C ARG A 111 3.16 1.06 -7.53
N ALA A 112 4.50 0.97 -7.44
CA ALA A 112 5.32 0.48 -8.55
C ALA A 112 4.96 -0.97 -8.94
N THR A 113 4.73 -1.84 -7.95
CA THR A 113 4.24 -3.21 -8.19
C THR A 113 2.86 -3.21 -8.85
N MET A 114 1.90 -2.44 -8.33
CA MET A 114 0.55 -2.33 -8.90
C MET A 114 0.60 -1.83 -10.36
N MET A 115 1.41 -0.82 -10.66
CA MET A 115 1.54 -0.27 -12.01
C MET A 115 2.14 -1.28 -12.98
N THR A 116 3.17 -2.02 -12.55
CA THR A 116 3.77 -3.10 -13.34
C THR A 116 2.74 -4.19 -13.65
N LEU A 117 2.00 -4.63 -12.64
CA LEU A 117 0.98 -5.67 -12.81
C LEU A 117 -0.18 -5.20 -13.71
N HIS A 118 -0.61 -3.95 -13.55
CA HIS A 118 -1.62 -3.34 -14.43
C HIS A 118 -1.16 -3.31 -15.89
N GLN A 119 0.11 -2.95 -16.13
CA GLN A 119 0.68 -2.91 -17.47
C GLN A 119 0.76 -4.32 -18.09
N GLN A 120 1.18 -5.33 -17.32
CA GLN A 120 1.18 -6.72 -17.76
C GLN A 120 -0.23 -7.21 -18.11
N LEU A 121 -1.21 -6.98 -17.24
CA LEU A 121 -2.61 -7.31 -17.48
C LEU A 121 -3.18 -6.62 -18.72
N THR A 122 -2.84 -5.34 -18.92
CA THR A 122 -3.25 -4.59 -20.11
C THR A 122 -2.69 -5.22 -21.39
N ALA A 123 -1.41 -5.61 -21.39
CA ALA A 123 -0.78 -6.28 -22.52
C ALA A 123 -1.42 -7.65 -22.80
N HIS A 124 -1.68 -8.45 -21.75
CA HIS A 124 -2.37 -9.73 -21.89
C HIS A 124 -3.78 -9.55 -22.48
N VAL A 125 -4.59 -8.64 -21.95
CA VAL A 125 -5.95 -8.38 -22.47
C VAL A 125 -5.94 -7.94 -23.93
N ALA A 126 -4.93 -7.17 -24.35
CA ALA A 126 -4.77 -6.74 -25.74
C ALA A 126 -4.37 -7.88 -26.68
N ALA A 127 -3.63 -8.89 -26.20
CA ALA A 127 -3.25 -10.05 -27.00
C ALA A 127 -4.42 -11.03 -27.30
N PHE A 128 -5.54 -10.91 -26.58
CA PHE A 128 -6.78 -11.66 -26.85
C PHE A 128 -7.69 -10.99 -27.90
N THR A 129 -7.24 -9.88 -28.51
CA THR A 129 -7.97 -9.16 -29.58
C THR A 129 -7.50 -9.61 -30.95
#